data_AF-A0A2S4ZUB2-F1
#
_entry.id   AF-A0A2S4ZUB2-F1
#
_cell.length_a   1.000
_cell.length_b   1.000
_cell.length_c   1.000
_cell.angle_alpha   90.00
_cell.angle_beta   90.00
_cell.angle_gamma   90.00
#
_symmetry.space_group_name_H-M   'P 1'
#
loop_
_entity.id
_entity.type
_entity.pdbx_description
1 polymer ?
#
loop_
_entity_poly.entity_id
_entity_poly.type
_entity_poly.pdbx_seq_one_letter_code
_entity_poly.pdbx_strand_id
1 'polypeptide(L)'
;MPTNTGLICRSPWRVVAVVMGKSSSGRVGRAGVDRTGDRGETSCERPEVPASRYAVIESTEEVAMTIAEGWVELVQDAIHVPKSARLRLTRNGLTLVPVTYAHRATQRRIENQIEERLPGWVATSEFSVVPPREGYKPEPDATAIPRELVETDKSDISEELLPFVVEVVSPESKNRDYNTKPSHYALRRIPAYLIVDVLAGRWTLLTRPEDGEYQHQESGVFGDQIKIPVADQTLVLDSSQFIRI
;
A
#
# COMPACT_ATOMS: atom_id res chain seq x y z
N MET A 1 29.04 -39.72 19.83
CA MET A 1 27.88 -38.86 20.13
C MET A 1 27.63 -37.97 18.92
N PRO A 2 26.48 -38.04 18.25
CA PRO A 2 26.23 -37.22 17.08
C PRO A 2 25.83 -35.80 17.49
N THR A 3 26.41 -34.81 16.83
CA THR A 3 26.10 -33.39 16.96
C THR A 3 24.80 -33.08 16.22
N ASN A 4 23.81 -32.62 16.98
CA ASN A 4 22.51 -32.18 16.52
C ASN A 4 22.65 -30.88 15.72
N THR A 5 22.47 -30.93 14.40
CA THR A 5 22.39 -29.72 13.56
C THR A 5 20.94 -29.54 13.16
N GLY A 6 20.23 -28.65 13.86
CA GLY A 6 18.83 -28.33 13.57
C GLY A 6 18.71 -27.65 12.21
N LEU A 7 18.03 -28.31 11.26
CA LEU A 7 17.55 -27.66 10.04
C LEU A 7 16.39 -26.72 10.40
N ILE A 8 16.60 -25.44 10.16
CA ILE A 8 15.56 -24.41 10.19
C ILE A 8 14.70 -24.60 8.93
N CYS A 9 13.47 -25.11 9.09
CA CYS A 9 12.45 -25.11 8.04
C CYS A 9 12.14 -23.67 7.62
N ARG A 10 12.57 -23.27 6.41
CA ARG A 10 12.05 -22.08 5.73
C ARG A 10 10.75 -22.47 5.04
N SER A 11 9.65 -21.82 5.43
CA SER A 11 8.34 -21.95 4.82
C SER A 11 8.35 -21.53 3.34
N PRO A 12 7.68 -22.25 2.42
CA PRO A 12 7.54 -21.81 1.05
C PRO A 12 6.28 -20.97 0.91
N TRP A 13 6.43 -19.65 0.73
CA TRP A 13 5.31 -18.83 0.26
C TRP A 13 5.06 -19.18 -1.21
N ARG A 14 3.95 -19.85 -1.50
CA ARG A 14 3.45 -20.04 -2.86
C ARG A 14 2.79 -18.74 -3.34
N VAL A 15 3.43 -18.04 -4.25
CA VAL A 15 2.80 -16.95 -5.02
C VAL A 15 2.03 -17.61 -6.18
N VAL A 16 0.70 -17.49 -6.18
CA VAL A 16 -0.13 -17.88 -7.33
C VAL A 16 -0.29 -16.65 -8.22
N ALA A 17 0.48 -16.59 -9.31
CA ALA A 17 0.25 -15.61 -10.37
C ALA A 17 -0.81 -16.19 -11.33
N VAL A 18 -1.99 -15.58 -11.40
CA VAL A 18 -3.00 -15.92 -12.41
C VAL A 18 -2.74 -15.03 -13.63
N VAL A 19 -2.21 -15.62 -14.70
CA VAL A 19 -2.04 -14.95 -15.99
C VAL A 19 -3.23 -15.32 -16.88
N MET A 20 -4.08 -14.34 -17.20
CA MET A 20 -5.15 -14.50 -18.20
C MET A 20 -4.55 -14.29 -19.61
N GLY A 21 -4.23 -15.39 -20.29
CA GLY A 21 -3.77 -15.36 -21.69
C GLY A 21 -4.94 -15.47 -22.67
N LYS A 22 -5.02 -14.57 -23.66
CA LYS A 22 -5.88 -14.77 -24.84
C LYS A 22 -5.17 -15.71 -25.82
N SER A 23 -5.82 -16.82 -26.15
CA SER A 23 -5.39 -17.76 -27.20
C SER A 23 -5.77 -17.18 -28.57
N SER A 24 -4.78 -16.85 -29.40
CA SER A 24 -4.95 -16.67 -30.85
C SER A 24 -4.40 -17.90 -31.57
N SER A 25 -5.24 -18.49 -32.40
CA SER A 25 -5.06 -19.73 -33.15
C SER A 25 -3.85 -19.73 -34.10
N GLY A 26 -3.12 -20.86 -34.14
CA GLY A 26 -1.97 -21.06 -35.03
C GLY A 26 -1.61 -22.53 -35.24
N ARG A 27 -1.86 -23.01 -36.46
CA ARG A 27 -1.76 -24.35 -37.07
C ARG A 27 -0.50 -25.19 -36.69
N VAL A 28 -0.71 -26.48 -36.41
CA VAL A 28 0.31 -27.52 -36.12
C VAL A 28 1.13 -27.88 -37.37
N GLY A 29 2.46 -27.81 -37.27
CA GLY A 29 3.41 -28.36 -38.23
C GLY A 29 4.23 -29.50 -37.60
N ARG A 30 4.28 -30.67 -38.25
CA ARG A 30 5.09 -31.84 -37.88
C ARG A 30 6.58 -31.56 -38.04
N ALA A 31 7.41 -32.02 -37.10
CA ALA A 31 8.81 -32.36 -37.33
C ALA A 31 9.17 -33.62 -36.54
N GLY A 32 9.80 -34.58 -37.20
CA GLY A 32 10.13 -35.90 -36.67
C GLY A 32 11.36 -35.91 -35.75
N VAL A 33 11.49 -36.98 -34.97
CA VAL A 33 12.67 -37.30 -34.16
C VAL A 33 13.11 -38.72 -34.52
N ASP A 34 14.40 -38.86 -34.81
CA ASP A 34 15.12 -40.13 -34.82
C ASP A 34 16.37 -40.01 -33.93
N ARG A 35 16.76 -41.17 -33.37
CA ARG A 35 18.02 -41.54 -32.69
C ARG A 35 18.12 -41.47 -31.16
N THR A 36 17.90 -42.65 -30.57
CA THR A 36 18.86 -43.49 -29.81
C THR A 36 19.94 -42.84 -28.94
N GLY A 37 20.01 -43.24 -27.66
CA GLY A 37 21.19 -43.07 -26.81
C GLY A 37 20.94 -43.41 -25.34
N ASP A 38 21.21 -44.66 -24.98
CA ASP A 38 21.15 -45.26 -23.63
C ASP A 38 22.39 -44.88 -22.79
N ARG A 39 22.19 -44.42 -21.54
CA ARG A 39 22.76 -44.98 -20.30
C ARG A 39 22.68 -44.05 -19.07
N GLY A 40 22.12 -44.59 -17.99
CA GLY A 40 22.59 -44.36 -16.61
C GLY A 40 21.69 -43.56 -15.66
N GLU A 41 20.68 -44.19 -15.05
CA GLU A 41 19.91 -43.61 -13.94
C GLU A 41 20.19 -44.36 -12.62
N THR A 42 20.86 -43.67 -11.69
CA THR A 42 20.79 -43.97 -10.26
C THR A 42 19.50 -43.40 -9.70
N SER A 43 18.70 -44.28 -9.09
CA SER A 43 17.40 -44.01 -8.46
C SER A 43 17.46 -42.88 -7.43
N CYS A 44 16.66 -41.84 -7.67
CA CYS A 44 16.15 -40.93 -6.66
C CYS A 44 14.66 -40.76 -6.97
N GLU A 45 13.81 -41.43 -6.18
CA GLU A 45 12.36 -41.42 -6.39
C GLU A 45 11.81 -39.99 -6.35
N ARG A 46 11.17 -39.57 -7.44
CA ARG A 46 10.36 -38.34 -7.49
C ARG A 46 9.02 -38.63 -6.80
N PRO A 47 8.53 -37.77 -5.90
CA PRO A 47 7.17 -37.91 -5.42
C PRO A 47 6.19 -37.62 -6.56
N GLU A 48 5.31 -38.60 -6.85
CA GLU A 48 4.20 -38.43 -7.78
C GLU A 48 3.22 -37.37 -7.27
N VAL A 49 3.03 -36.31 -8.06
CA VAL A 49 1.97 -35.33 -7.83
C VAL A 49 0.73 -35.85 -8.55
N PRO A 50 -0.40 -36.14 -7.86
CA PRO A 50 -1.61 -36.57 -8.55
C PRO A 50 -2.09 -35.46 -9.47
N ALA A 51 -2.37 -35.82 -10.73
CA ALA A 51 -2.97 -34.93 -11.71
C ALA A 51 -4.38 -34.51 -11.20
N SER A 52 -4.47 -33.37 -10.52
CA SER A 52 -5.74 -32.75 -10.20
C SER A 52 -6.44 -32.39 -11.49
N ARG A 53 -7.60 -33.03 -11.74
CA ARG A 53 -8.54 -32.67 -12.80
C ARG A 53 -8.90 -31.19 -12.68
N TYR A 54 -8.34 -30.35 -13.55
CA TYR A 54 -8.89 -29.02 -13.78
C TYR A 54 -10.08 -29.15 -14.72
N ALA A 55 -11.28 -28.80 -14.23
CA ALA A 55 -12.43 -28.58 -15.09
C ALA A 55 -12.21 -27.24 -15.81
N VAL A 56 -12.08 -27.28 -17.14
CA VAL A 56 -12.18 -26.09 -17.98
C VAL A 56 -13.66 -25.78 -18.09
N ILE A 57 -14.11 -24.70 -17.44
CA ILE A 57 -15.48 -24.20 -17.55
C ILE A 57 -15.46 -23.13 -18.65
N GLU A 58 -16.11 -23.40 -19.77
CA GLU A 58 -16.37 -22.40 -20.80
C GLU A 58 -17.48 -21.46 -20.28
N SER A 59 -17.14 -20.21 -19.99
CA SER A 59 -18.08 -19.23 -19.41
C SER A 59 -18.73 -18.37 -20.49
N THR A 60 -20.06 -18.27 -20.47
CA THR A 60 -20.83 -17.23 -21.16
C THR A 60 -20.76 -15.91 -20.38
N GLU A 61 -20.96 -14.76 -21.05
CA GLU A 61 -20.82 -13.41 -20.46
C GLU A 61 -21.70 -13.17 -19.23
N GLU A 62 -22.86 -13.81 -19.15
CA GLU A 62 -23.80 -13.69 -18.02
C GLU A 62 -23.30 -14.42 -16.75
N VAL A 63 -22.60 -15.54 -16.93
CA VAL A 63 -22.00 -16.34 -15.83
C VAL A 63 -20.70 -15.70 -15.35
N ALA A 64 -19.93 -15.07 -16.25
CA ALA A 64 -18.72 -14.32 -15.90
C ALA A 64 -19.02 -13.13 -14.97
N MET A 65 -20.17 -12.48 -15.14
CA MET A 65 -20.58 -11.31 -14.36
C MET A 65 -21.13 -11.71 -12.97
N THR A 66 -21.92 -12.79 -12.88
CA THR A 66 -22.44 -13.31 -11.60
C THR A 66 -21.33 -13.90 -10.71
N ILE A 67 -20.28 -14.47 -11.32
CA ILE A 67 -19.07 -14.93 -10.60
C ILE A 67 -18.24 -13.74 -10.10
N ALA A 68 -18.26 -12.60 -10.80
CA ALA A 68 -17.44 -11.44 -10.43
C ALA A 68 -17.88 -10.75 -9.12
N GLU A 69 -19.18 -10.68 -8.82
CA GLU A 69 -19.66 -9.94 -7.65
C GLU A 69 -19.45 -10.72 -6.34
N GLY A 70 -19.72 -12.03 -6.33
CA GLY A 70 -19.55 -12.86 -5.11
C GLY A 70 -18.12 -13.31 -4.83
N TRP A 71 -17.24 -13.39 -5.84
CA TRP A 71 -15.85 -13.83 -5.64
C TRP A 71 -14.93 -12.72 -5.15
N VAL A 72 -15.22 -11.45 -5.45
CA VAL A 72 -14.34 -10.34 -5.03
C VAL A 72 -14.37 -10.16 -3.51
N GLU A 73 -15.55 -10.18 -2.88
CA GLU A 73 -15.67 -10.18 -1.41
C GLU A 73 -14.96 -11.40 -0.79
N LEU A 74 -15.20 -12.59 -1.35
CA LEU A 74 -14.64 -13.85 -0.83
C LEU A 74 -13.11 -13.93 -0.98
N VAL A 75 -12.55 -13.34 -2.03
CA VAL A 75 -11.09 -13.26 -2.25
C VAL A 75 -10.45 -12.17 -1.39
N GLN A 76 -11.13 -11.04 -1.17
CA GLN A 76 -10.63 -9.98 -0.29
C GLN A 76 -10.52 -10.46 1.17
N ASP A 77 -11.50 -11.22 1.66
CA ASP A 77 -11.45 -11.81 3.01
C ASP A 77 -10.41 -12.94 3.15
N ALA A 78 -10.13 -13.67 2.05
CA ALA A 78 -9.20 -14.79 2.06
C ALA A 78 -7.73 -14.39 1.88
N ILE A 79 -7.42 -13.23 1.27
CA ILE A 79 -6.04 -12.80 1.07
C ILE A 79 -5.55 -12.02 2.28
N HIS A 80 -4.74 -12.69 3.12
CA HIS A 80 -3.87 -12.01 4.07
C HIS A 80 -2.76 -11.25 3.31
N VAL A 81 -3.04 -10.00 2.95
CA VAL A 81 -2.02 -9.10 2.43
C VAL A 81 -1.06 -8.79 3.58
N PRO A 82 0.23 -9.16 3.49
CA PRO A 82 1.18 -8.73 4.50
C PRO A 82 1.16 -7.21 4.49
N LYS A 83 1.21 -6.55 5.67
CA LYS A 83 1.19 -5.08 5.73
C LYS A 83 2.13 -4.49 4.68
N SER A 84 3.30 -5.12 4.41
CA SER A 84 4.37 -4.75 3.43
C SER A 84 3.98 -4.73 1.96
N ALA A 85 2.76 -5.10 1.61
CA ALA A 85 2.25 -4.99 0.27
C ALA A 85 0.85 -4.38 0.30
N ARG A 86 0.46 -3.74 -0.79
CA ARG A 86 -0.94 -3.37 -1.04
C ARG A 86 -1.43 -4.16 -2.24
N LEU A 87 -2.68 -4.63 -2.17
CA LEU A 87 -3.38 -5.21 -3.31
C LEU A 87 -3.97 -4.11 -4.17
N ARG A 88 -3.81 -4.23 -5.49
CA ARG A 88 -4.38 -3.28 -6.45
C ARG A 88 -5.08 -4.03 -7.56
N LEU A 89 -6.35 -3.69 -7.81
CA LEU A 89 -7.05 -4.15 -9.00
C LEU A 89 -6.63 -3.27 -10.19
N THR A 90 -6.08 -3.89 -11.23
CA THR A 90 -5.69 -3.23 -12.48
C THR A 90 -6.41 -3.87 -13.66
N ARG A 91 -6.33 -3.28 -14.87
CA ARG A 91 -6.85 -3.91 -16.10
C ARG A 91 -6.25 -5.30 -16.38
N ASN A 92 -5.10 -5.61 -15.76
CA ASN A 92 -4.39 -6.87 -15.94
C ASN A 92 -4.56 -7.82 -14.73
N GLY A 93 -5.52 -7.54 -13.83
CA GLY A 93 -5.79 -8.35 -12.64
C GLY A 93 -5.27 -7.75 -11.33
N LEU A 94 -5.23 -8.58 -10.30
CA LEU A 94 -4.86 -8.22 -8.93
C LEU A 94 -3.32 -8.19 -8.78
N THR A 95 -2.75 -7.02 -8.54
CA THR A 95 -1.28 -6.80 -8.41
C THR A 95 -0.91 -6.55 -6.95
N LEU A 96 0.14 -7.21 -6.46
CA LEU A 96 0.76 -6.91 -5.17
C LEU A 96 1.92 -5.95 -5.39
N VAL A 97 1.88 -4.79 -4.74
CA VAL A 97 2.97 -3.83 -4.83
C VAL A 97 3.63 -3.68 -3.46
N PRO A 98 4.96 -3.85 -3.35
CA PRO A 98 5.65 -3.63 -2.09
C PRO A 98 5.50 -2.19 -1.62
N VAL A 99 5.01 -1.99 -0.40
CA VAL A 99 5.23 -0.73 0.31
C VAL A 99 6.70 -0.69 0.67
N THR A 100 7.41 0.35 0.24
CA THR A 100 8.85 0.44 0.43
C THR A 100 9.16 0.51 1.94
N TYR A 101 10.25 -0.13 2.37
CA TYR A 101 10.69 -0.06 3.76
C TYR A 101 10.89 1.40 4.20
N ALA A 102 11.39 2.25 3.30
CA ALA A 102 11.54 3.69 3.50
C ALA A 102 10.22 4.39 3.85
N HIS A 103 9.13 4.10 3.13
CA HIS A 103 7.80 4.67 3.42
C HIS A 103 7.35 4.30 4.84
N ARG A 104 7.36 3.00 5.16
CA ARG A 104 7.01 2.45 6.47
C ARG A 104 7.80 3.04 7.63
N ALA A 105 9.12 3.05 7.46
CA ALA A 105 10.02 3.50 8.50
C ALA A 105 9.95 5.02 8.70
N THR A 106 9.58 5.78 7.65
CA THR A 106 9.37 7.22 7.74
C THR A 106 8.03 7.54 8.40
N GLN A 107 6.93 6.86 8.00
CA GLN A 107 5.62 6.99 8.64
C GLN A 107 5.70 6.76 10.15
N ARG A 108 6.29 5.64 10.59
CA ARG A 108 6.47 5.33 12.02
C ARG A 108 7.27 6.39 12.78
N ARG A 109 8.27 6.99 12.14
CA ARG A 109 9.06 8.06 12.78
C ARG A 109 8.26 9.34 12.94
N ILE A 110 7.43 9.67 11.95
CA ILE A 110 6.52 10.81 12.03
C ILE A 110 5.54 10.60 13.18
N GLU A 111 4.89 9.43 13.26
CA GLU A 111 3.98 9.06 14.36
C GLU A 111 4.66 9.17 15.73
N ASN A 112 5.87 8.60 15.89
CA ASN A 112 6.62 8.70 17.13
C ASN A 112 6.95 10.15 17.52
N GLN A 113 7.35 10.98 16.56
CA GLN A 113 7.65 12.38 16.81
C GLN A 113 6.39 13.19 17.14
N ILE A 114 5.23 12.85 16.57
CA ILE A 114 3.94 13.44 16.96
C ILE A 114 3.65 13.12 18.43
N GLU A 115 3.69 11.85 18.83
CA GLU A 115 3.44 11.43 20.21
C GLU A 115 4.43 12.08 21.21
N GLU A 116 5.70 12.21 20.83
CA GLU A 116 6.73 12.80 21.68
C GLU A 116 6.60 14.32 21.80
N ARG A 117 6.24 15.02 20.72
CA ARG A 117 6.42 16.48 20.58
C ARG A 117 5.13 17.26 20.52
N LEU A 118 3.98 16.59 20.59
CA LEU A 118 2.67 17.22 20.55
C LEU A 118 1.80 16.76 21.72
N PRO A 119 2.07 17.25 22.95
CA PRO A 119 1.36 16.83 24.14
C PRO A 119 -0.14 17.15 24.05
N GLY A 120 -0.98 16.22 24.53
CA GLY A 120 -2.43 16.32 24.45
C GLY A 120 -3.01 15.78 23.14
N TRP A 121 -2.18 15.39 22.17
CA TRP A 121 -2.60 14.78 20.93
C TRP A 121 -2.19 13.30 20.87
N VAL A 122 -2.80 12.56 19.96
CA VAL A 122 -2.52 11.15 19.66
C VAL A 122 -2.27 11.02 18.17
N ALA A 123 -1.13 10.42 17.79
CA ALA A 123 -0.83 10.13 16.41
C ALA A 123 -1.84 9.10 15.87
N THR A 124 -2.35 9.34 14.67
CA THR A 124 -3.34 8.45 14.06
C THR A 124 -3.02 8.21 12.60
N SER A 125 -3.25 6.97 12.16
CA SER A 125 -2.95 6.45 10.83
C SER A 125 -3.99 5.38 10.47
N GLU A 126 -4.02 4.90 9.23
CA GLU A 126 -4.90 3.80 8.80
C GLU A 126 -6.41 4.14 9.00
N PHE A 127 -6.82 5.39 8.73
CA PHE A 127 -8.21 5.86 8.84
C PHE A 127 -8.68 6.58 7.56
N SER A 128 -10.00 6.64 7.37
CA SER A 128 -10.63 7.43 6.30
C SER A 128 -11.09 8.80 6.82
N VAL A 129 -10.87 9.86 6.04
CA VAL A 129 -11.44 11.19 6.35
C VAL A 129 -12.89 11.28 5.88
N VAL A 130 -13.78 11.69 6.78
CA VAL A 130 -15.21 11.89 6.52
C VAL A 130 -15.64 13.35 6.72
N PRO A 131 -16.69 13.83 6.03
CA PRO A 131 -17.56 13.12 5.09
C PRO A 131 -16.91 12.76 3.73
N PRO A 132 -17.44 11.72 3.05
CA PRO A 132 -17.06 11.45 1.67
C PRO A 132 -17.49 12.60 0.76
N ARG A 133 -16.69 12.90 -0.27
CA ARG A 133 -17.06 13.86 -1.32
C ARG A 133 -16.87 13.19 -2.66
N GLU A 134 -17.90 13.23 -3.49
CA GLU A 134 -17.91 12.53 -4.78
C GLU A 134 -17.61 11.02 -4.64
N GLY A 135 -18.07 10.41 -3.55
CA GLY A 135 -17.79 9.00 -3.24
C GLY A 135 -16.34 8.71 -2.79
N TYR A 136 -15.50 9.73 -2.68
CA TYR A 136 -14.10 9.60 -2.27
C TYR A 136 -13.89 9.98 -0.80
N LYS A 137 -13.25 9.07 -0.05
CA LYS A 137 -12.70 9.30 1.30
C LYS A 137 -11.17 9.17 1.21
N PRO A 138 -10.41 10.26 1.40
CA PRO A 138 -8.97 10.16 1.40
C PRO A 138 -8.48 9.50 2.70
N GLU A 139 -7.43 8.69 2.59
CA GLU A 139 -6.76 8.01 3.69
C GLU A 139 -5.34 8.57 3.81
N PRO A 140 -5.07 9.42 4.83
CA PRO A 140 -3.74 9.94 5.09
C PRO A 140 -2.84 8.90 5.76
N ASP A 141 -1.54 9.00 5.53
CA ASP A 141 -0.57 8.10 6.16
C ASP A 141 -0.37 8.44 7.65
N ALA A 142 -0.46 9.72 8.03
CA ALA A 142 -0.45 10.13 9.45
C ALA A 142 -1.19 11.46 9.69
N THR A 143 -1.70 11.62 10.91
CA THR A 143 -2.24 12.86 11.49
C THR A 143 -2.07 12.83 13.01
N ALA A 144 -2.63 13.82 13.70
CA ALA A 144 -2.90 13.75 15.13
C ALA A 144 -4.33 14.19 15.44
N ILE A 145 -4.95 13.57 16.45
CA ILE A 145 -6.25 13.99 17.00
C ILE A 145 -6.11 14.35 18.49
N PRO A 146 -6.94 15.26 19.03
CA PRO A 146 -6.91 15.56 20.46
C PRO A 146 -7.23 14.29 21.25
N ARG A 147 -6.45 14.02 22.30
CA ARG A 147 -6.50 12.76 23.06
C ARG A 147 -7.88 12.48 23.64
N GLU A 148 -8.58 13.54 24.04
CA GLU A 148 -9.92 13.51 24.62
C GLU A 148 -11.04 13.24 23.60
N LEU A 149 -10.75 13.35 22.31
CA LEU A 149 -11.70 13.13 21.21
C LEU A 149 -11.44 11.82 20.45
N VAL A 150 -10.49 11.00 20.91
CA VAL A 150 -10.21 9.69 20.33
C VAL A 150 -11.38 8.74 20.57
N GLU A 151 -12.01 8.27 19.50
CA GLU A 151 -13.02 7.21 19.53
C GLU A 151 -12.39 5.89 19.06
N THR A 152 -12.31 4.90 19.95
CA THR A 152 -11.57 3.65 19.69
C THR A 152 -12.35 2.61 18.87
N ASP A 153 -13.63 2.84 18.62
CA ASP A 153 -14.55 1.93 17.92
C ASP A 153 -14.83 2.35 16.47
N LYS A 154 -14.23 3.45 16.00
CA LYS A 154 -14.38 3.95 14.61
C LYS A 154 -13.12 3.78 13.79
N SER A 155 -13.31 3.62 12.48
CA SER A 155 -12.26 3.56 11.46
C SER A 155 -12.24 4.79 10.54
N ASP A 156 -13.05 5.81 10.86
CA ASP A 156 -13.08 7.09 10.20
C ASP A 156 -12.96 8.26 11.17
N ILE A 157 -12.45 9.38 10.66
CA ILE A 157 -12.22 10.61 11.43
C ILE A 157 -12.85 11.78 10.68
N SER A 158 -13.61 12.60 11.41
CA SER A 158 -14.16 13.84 10.88
C SER A 158 -13.03 14.78 10.46
N GLU A 159 -13.15 15.36 9.27
CA GLU A 159 -12.23 16.38 8.76
C GLU A 159 -12.05 17.58 9.71
N GLU A 160 -13.05 17.88 10.53
CA GLU A 160 -13.02 18.97 11.52
C GLU A 160 -12.02 18.72 12.66
N LEU A 161 -11.66 17.46 12.93
CA LEU A 161 -10.73 17.09 13.98
C LEU A 161 -9.27 17.10 13.51
N LEU A 162 -9.02 17.31 12.22
CA LEU A 162 -7.71 17.15 11.61
C LEU A 162 -6.98 18.51 11.49
N PRO A 163 -6.02 18.82 12.37
CA PRO A 163 -5.23 20.05 12.24
C PRO A 163 -4.23 19.98 11.07
N PHE A 164 -3.79 18.78 10.71
CA PHE A 164 -2.90 18.54 9.59
C PHE A 164 -3.05 17.11 9.09
N VAL A 165 -2.57 16.83 7.89
CA VAL A 165 -2.38 15.46 7.41
C VAL A 165 -1.02 15.32 6.74
N VAL A 166 -0.47 14.11 6.79
CA VAL A 166 0.84 13.78 6.23
C VAL A 166 0.71 12.63 5.23
N GLU A 167 1.39 12.77 4.09
CA GLU A 167 1.51 11.75 3.05
C GLU A 167 2.98 11.42 2.81
N VAL A 168 3.32 10.14 2.90
CA VAL A 168 4.67 9.64 2.63
C VAL A 168 4.71 9.09 1.21
N VAL A 169 5.26 9.86 0.29
CA VAL A 169 5.22 9.54 -1.14
C VAL A 169 6.01 8.27 -1.44
N SER A 170 5.32 7.31 -2.03
CA SER A 170 5.87 6.09 -2.62
C SER A 170 5.83 6.18 -4.15
N PRO A 171 6.53 5.28 -4.89
CA PRO A 171 6.51 5.28 -6.35
C PRO A 171 5.10 5.31 -6.95
N GLU A 172 4.13 4.67 -6.29
CA GLU A 172 2.76 4.54 -6.77
C GLU A 172 1.81 5.65 -6.34
N SER A 173 2.14 6.33 -5.24
CA SER A 173 1.29 7.37 -4.66
C SER A 173 1.65 8.75 -5.16
N LYS A 174 2.87 8.93 -5.71
CA LYS A 174 3.40 10.20 -6.23
C LYS A 174 2.38 11.07 -6.97
N ASN A 175 1.70 10.54 -7.99
CA ASN A 175 0.73 11.36 -8.72
C ASN A 175 -0.44 11.81 -7.84
N ARG A 176 -0.96 10.91 -6.98
CA ARG A 176 -2.10 11.24 -6.11
C ARG A 176 -1.69 12.24 -5.03
N ASP A 177 -0.54 12.04 -4.40
CA ASP A 177 -0.09 12.85 -3.27
C ASP A 177 0.32 14.26 -3.70
N TYR A 178 0.84 14.43 -4.92
CA TYR A 178 1.20 15.76 -5.43
C TYR A 178 0.06 16.48 -6.15
N ASN A 179 -0.87 15.78 -6.81
CA ASN A 179 -1.81 16.43 -7.73
C ASN A 179 -3.29 16.26 -7.34
N THR A 180 -3.67 15.18 -6.66
CA THR A 180 -5.09 14.87 -6.39
C THR A 180 -5.45 15.13 -4.93
N LYS A 181 -4.68 14.57 -3.99
CA LYS A 181 -4.93 14.71 -2.55
C LYS A 181 -4.87 16.15 -2.04
N PRO A 182 -3.93 17.03 -2.49
CA PRO A 182 -3.87 18.40 -1.98
C PRO A 182 -5.18 19.16 -2.13
N SER A 183 -5.82 19.09 -3.30
CA SER A 183 -7.09 19.78 -3.53
C SER A 183 -8.22 19.17 -2.72
N HIS A 184 -8.27 17.84 -2.59
CA HIS A 184 -9.25 17.17 -1.73
C HIS A 184 -9.13 17.55 -0.26
N TYR A 185 -7.91 17.74 0.27
CA TYR A 185 -7.71 18.17 1.66
C TYR A 185 -7.93 19.68 1.84
N ALA A 186 -7.54 20.50 0.87
CA ALA A 186 -7.80 21.93 0.89
C ALA A 186 -9.31 22.23 0.84
N LEU A 187 -10.09 21.51 0.02
CA LEU A 187 -11.54 21.60 0.02
C LEU A 187 -12.14 21.28 1.39
N ARG A 188 -11.49 20.40 2.18
CA ARG A 188 -11.90 20.03 3.54
C ARG A 188 -11.45 21.02 4.60
N ARG A 189 -10.76 22.10 4.19
CA ARG A 189 -10.22 23.13 5.08
C ARG A 189 -9.25 22.59 6.13
N ILE A 190 -8.60 21.46 5.86
CA ILE A 190 -7.56 20.92 6.74
C ILE A 190 -6.37 21.89 6.72
N PRO A 191 -5.99 22.50 7.87
CA PRO A 191 -5.10 23.66 7.91
C PRO A 191 -3.71 23.45 7.29
N ALA A 192 -3.16 22.24 7.41
CA ALA A 192 -1.84 21.90 6.90
C ALA A 192 -1.81 20.53 6.21
N TYR A 193 -1.05 20.45 5.12
CA TYR A 193 -0.85 19.23 4.34
C TYR A 193 0.65 19.06 4.08
N LEU A 194 1.24 18.00 4.64
CA LEU A 194 2.66 17.72 4.49
C LEU A 194 2.89 16.55 3.52
N ILE A 195 3.64 16.80 2.47
CA ILE A 195 4.17 15.79 1.55
C ILE A 195 5.59 15.44 1.97
N VAL A 196 5.86 14.17 2.26
CA VAL A 196 7.20 13.64 2.57
C VAL A 196 7.62 12.69 1.47
N ASP A 197 8.52 13.14 0.59
CA ASP A 197 8.93 12.38 -0.59
C ASP A 197 10.22 11.60 -0.33
N VAL A 198 10.07 10.30 -0.01
CA VAL A 198 11.21 9.41 0.26
C VAL A 198 12.00 9.03 -1.00
N LEU A 199 11.48 9.33 -2.19
CA LEU A 199 12.18 9.10 -3.46
C LEU A 199 13.14 10.25 -3.76
N ALA A 200 12.68 11.47 -3.53
CA ALA A 200 13.46 12.68 -3.76
C ALA A 200 14.23 13.17 -2.52
N GLY A 201 13.94 12.63 -1.34
CA GLY A 201 14.55 13.07 -0.08
C GLY A 201 14.19 14.51 0.28
N ARG A 202 12.94 14.90 0.01
CA ARG A 202 12.43 16.27 0.18
C ARG A 202 11.07 16.26 0.85
N TRP A 203 10.68 17.41 1.36
CA TRP A 203 9.34 17.61 1.90
C TRP A 203 8.73 18.91 1.35
N THR A 204 7.40 18.95 1.30
CA THR A 204 6.62 20.12 0.91
C THR A 204 5.49 20.28 1.92
N LEU A 205 5.48 21.40 2.65
CA LEU A 205 4.40 21.77 3.55
C LEU A 205 3.48 22.78 2.86
N LEU A 206 2.21 22.42 2.71
CA LEU A 206 1.16 23.26 2.18
C LEU A 206 0.25 23.72 3.33
N THR A 207 -0.11 25.01 3.35
CA THR A 207 -0.91 25.63 4.42
C THR A 207 -1.85 26.69 3.85
N ARG A 208 -2.79 27.16 4.68
CA ARG A 208 -3.80 28.17 4.33
C ARG A 208 -4.70 27.68 3.18
N PRO A 209 -5.56 26.68 3.43
CA PRO A 209 -6.49 26.19 2.43
C PRO A 209 -7.55 27.27 2.12
N GLU A 210 -7.77 27.53 0.83
CA GLU A 210 -8.78 28.45 0.30
C GLU A 210 -9.27 27.92 -1.05
N ASP A 211 -10.59 27.82 -1.21
CA ASP A 211 -11.27 27.38 -2.46
C ASP A 211 -10.71 26.10 -3.12
N GLY A 212 -10.24 25.16 -2.30
CA GLY A 212 -9.71 23.89 -2.79
C GLY A 212 -8.24 23.90 -3.17
N GLU A 213 -7.52 24.97 -2.85
CA GLU A 213 -6.07 25.09 -3.03
C GLU A 213 -5.39 25.55 -1.73
N TYR A 214 -4.12 25.19 -1.56
CA TYR A 214 -3.31 25.72 -0.46
C TYR A 214 -2.56 26.96 -0.94
N GLN A 215 -2.75 28.09 -0.25
CA GLN A 215 -2.23 29.38 -0.67
C GLN A 215 -0.77 29.62 -0.26
N HIS A 216 -0.22 28.80 0.62
CA HIS A 216 1.17 28.90 1.06
C HIS A 216 1.87 27.55 0.96
N GLN A 217 3.08 27.58 0.39
CA GLN A 217 3.95 26.42 0.23
C GLN A 217 5.34 26.72 0.77
N GLU A 218 5.82 25.82 1.63
CA GLU A 218 7.21 25.74 2.08
C GLU A 218 7.79 24.40 1.64
N SER A 219 9.08 24.34 1.32
CA SER A 219 9.72 23.09 0.89
C SER A 219 11.17 23.06 1.34
N GLY A 220 11.67 21.86 1.62
CA GLY A 220 13.05 21.65 2.05
C GLY A 220 13.52 20.23 1.76
N VAL A 221 14.73 19.92 2.20
CA VAL A 221 15.35 18.60 2.04
C VAL A 221 15.34 17.85 3.37
N PHE A 222 15.51 16.53 3.32
CA PHE A 222 15.69 15.75 4.55
C PHE A 222 16.96 16.21 5.29
N GLY A 223 16.81 16.44 6.59
CA GLY A 223 17.79 17.12 7.44
C GLY A 223 17.26 18.44 8.00
N ASP A 224 16.35 19.11 7.28
CA ASP A 224 15.73 20.34 7.75
C ASP A 224 14.65 20.06 8.81
N GLN A 225 14.40 21.02 9.69
CA GLN A 225 13.23 20.95 10.58
C GLN A 225 11.97 21.40 9.86
N ILE A 226 10.88 20.65 10.03
CA ILE A 226 9.57 20.97 9.46
C ILE A 226 8.69 21.49 10.60
N LYS A 227 8.13 22.69 10.44
CA LYS A 227 7.28 23.32 11.46
C LYS A 227 5.83 23.33 10.99
N ILE A 228 4.99 22.55 11.64
CA ILE A 228 3.58 22.41 11.31
C ILE A 228 2.75 23.13 12.39
N PRO A 229 1.93 24.14 12.04
CA PRO A 229 1.02 24.75 13.00
C PRO A 229 -0.08 23.76 13.39
N VAL A 230 -0.32 23.59 14.68
CA VAL A 230 -1.34 22.68 15.22
C VAL A 230 -2.09 23.37 16.34
N ALA A 231 -3.30 23.87 16.05
CA ALA A 231 -4.08 24.69 16.98
C ALA A 231 -3.24 25.85 17.55
N ASP A 232 -3.01 25.86 18.87
CA ASP A 232 -2.19 26.83 19.61
C ASP A 232 -0.70 26.45 19.73
N GLN A 233 -0.31 25.31 19.19
CA GLN A 233 1.03 24.73 19.26
C GLN A 233 1.71 24.69 17.88
N THR A 234 2.99 24.33 17.86
CA THR A 234 3.74 24.04 16.64
C THR A 234 4.43 22.69 16.79
N LEU A 235 4.03 21.73 15.95
CA LEU A 235 4.71 20.45 15.84
C LEU A 235 5.99 20.64 15.01
N VAL A 236 7.13 20.25 15.58
CA VAL A 236 8.43 20.29 14.89
C VAL A 236 8.88 18.88 14.57
N LEU A 237 8.84 18.51 13.29
CA LEU A 237 9.37 17.25 12.80
C LEU A 237 10.86 17.41 12.42
N ASP A 238 11.67 16.49 12.92
CA ASP A 238 13.08 16.33 12.56
C ASP A 238 13.20 15.36 11.36
N SER A 239 13.34 15.93 10.17
CA SER A 239 13.42 15.15 8.94
C SER A 239 14.78 14.48 8.73
N SER A 240 15.80 14.76 9.56
CA SER A 240 17.07 14.02 9.53
C SER A 240 16.90 12.54 9.88
N GLN A 241 15.81 12.21 10.56
CA GLN A 241 15.48 10.83 10.90
C GLN A 241 14.76 10.10 9.77
N PHE A 242 14.27 10.80 8.73
CA PHE A 242 13.51 10.17 7.64
C PHE A 242 14.43 9.32 6.75
N ILE A 243 13.87 8.25 6.18
CA ILE A 243 14.62 7.35 5.29
C ILE A 243 14.23 7.63 3.84
N ARG A 244 15.24 7.82 2.99
CA ARG A 244 15.09 7.80 1.53
C ARG A 244 15.41 6.41 0.95
N ILE A 245 14.91 6.15 -0.25
CA ILE A 245 15.27 4.95 -1.04
C ILE A 245 16.66 5.09 -1.65
#